data_AF-A0A950GZS4-F1
#
_entry.id   AF-A0A950GZS4-F1
#
_cell.length_a   1.000
_cell.length_b   1.000
_cell.length_c   1.000
_cell.angle_alpha   90.00
_cell.angle_beta   90.00
_cell.angle_gamma   90.00
#
_symmetry.space_group_name_H-M   'P 1'
#
loop_
_entity.id
_entity.type
_entity.pdbx_description
1 polymer ?
#
loop_
_entity_poly.entity_id
_entity_poly.type
_entity_poly.pdbx_seq_one_letter_code
_entity_poly.pdbx_strand_id
1 'polypeptide(L)'
;MKDDTVKILDGNTFVVSDARGDVEASLTSPTGLFSFDTRFLSTWVLAIDGQRLTALSTDDLQYFEARFFLVPGTGTVYVDAQLSVIRRRTVAAGFDEQVTIINHSSEPVDLAVRVEAGSDFADLFEVKDALKKKGTQTAEIENGALVLRY
;
A
#
# COMPACT_ATOMS: atom_id res chain seq x y z
N MET A 1 4.69 -19.35 -1.21
CA MET A 1 5.90 -18.55 -0.92
C MET A 1 5.72 -17.97 0.46
N LYS A 2 6.76 -17.85 1.28
CA LYS A 2 6.65 -16.99 2.47
C LYS A 2 6.33 -15.60 1.94
N ASP A 3 5.17 -15.07 2.28
CA ASP A 3 4.84 -13.68 1.98
C ASP A 3 5.79 -12.82 2.81
N ASP A 4 6.86 -12.35 2.18
CA ASP A 4 7.74 -11.37 2.81
C ASP A 4 6.92 -10.11 3.00
N THR A 5 6.58 -9.86 4.27
CA THR A 5 5.81 -8.69 4.69
C THR A 5 6.78 -7.61 5.13
N VAL A 6 6.47 -6.38 4.77
CA VAL A 6 7.24 -5.19 5.13
C VAL A 6 6.46 -4.48 6.24
N LYS A 7 7.18 -4.13 7.31
CA LYS A 7 6.59 -3.56 8.52
C LYS A 7 7.38 -2.35 8.96
N ILE A 8 6.69 -1.23 9.12
CA ILE A 8 7.25 -0.01 9.69
C ILE A 8 6.27 0.53 10.73
N LEU A 9 6.79 1.24 11.73
CA LEU A 9 6.02 1.70 12.86
C LEU A 9 6.57 3.01 13.44
N ASP A 10 5.70 3.78 14.07
CA ASP A 10 6.02 4.88 14.96
C ASP A 10 4.99 4.94 16.10
N GLY A 11 5.46 4.74 17.33
CA GLY A 11 4.60 4.64 18.51
C GLY A 11 3.52 3.56 18.38
N ASN A 12 2.25 3.98 18.42
CA ASN A 12 1.08 3.10 18.31
C ASN A 12 0.57 2.97 16.87
N THR A 13 1.22 3.60 15.89
CA THR A 13 0.85 3.53 14.49
C THR A 13 1.82 2.63 13.76
N PHE A 14 1.32 1.66 13.00
CA PHE A 14 2.15 0.76 12.22
C PHE A 14 1.45 0.34 10.94
N VAL A 15 2.22 -0.01 9.92
CA VAL A 15 1.69 -0.54 8.66
C VAL A 15 2.37 -1.86 8.33
N VAL A 16 1.55 -2.81 7.88
CA VAL A 16 1.99 -4.10 7.36
C VAL A 16 1.54 -4.18 5.91
N SER A 17 2.47 -4.39 4.99
CA SER A 17 2.20 -4.58 3.57
C SER A 17 2.98 -5.76 3.00
N ASP A 18 2.71 -6.13 1.76
CA ASP A 18 3.57 -7.05 1.03
C ASP A 18 4.90 -6.38 0.60
N ALA A 19 5.78 -7.15 -0.05
CA ALA A 19 7.07 -6.70 -0.59
C ALA A 19 6.96 -5.65 -1.72
N ARG A 20 5.76 -5.38 -2.25
CA ARG A 20 5.50 -4.30 -3.23
C ARG A 20 5.02 -3.02 -2.54
N GLY A 21 4.73 -3.09 -1.25
CA GLY A 21 4.09 -2.04 -0.47
C GLY A 21 2.57 -2.09 -0.53
N ASP A 22 1.96 -3.08 -1.19
CA ASP A 22 0.51 -3.16 -1.29
C ASP A 22 -0.12 -3.68 0.01
N VAL A 23 -1.25 -3.09 0.36
CA VAL A 23 -2.12 -3.52 1.47
C VAL A 23 -3.39 -4.07 0.85
N GLU A 24 -3.66 -5.35 1.11
CA GLU A 24 -4.87 -6.05 0.71
C GLU A 24 -5.24 -7.00 1.85
N ALA A 25 -5.99 -6.46 2.80
CA ALA A 25 -6.43 -7.20 3.96
C ALA A 25 -7.19 -8.47 3.55
N SER A 26 -6.79 -9.60 4.10
CA SER A 26 -7.53 -10.86 3.97
C SER A 26 -7.51 -11.63 5.30
N LEU A 27 -8.33 -12.68 5.40
CA LEU A 27 -8.38 -13.53 6.59
C LEU A 27 -7.04 -14.20 6.91
N THR A 28 -6.19 -14.43 5.90
CA THR A 28 -4.90 -15.10 6.05
C THR A 28 -3.71 -14.13 6.00
N SER A 29 -3.94 -12.87 5.64
CA SER A 29 -2.91 -11.84 5.54
C SER A 29 -3.42 -10.54 6.19
N PRO A 30 -3.07 -10.28 7.46
CA PRO A 30 -3.52 -9.10 8.20
C PRO A 30 -2.70 -7.87 7.83
N THR A 31 -2.58 -7.57 6.54
CA THR A 31 -2.02 -6.29 6.07
C THR A 31 -2.96 -5.15 6.47
N GLY A 32 -2.40 -3.96 6.65
CA GLY A 32 -3.17 -2.79 7.04
C GLY A 32 -2.32 -1.66 7.59
N LEU A 33 -2.88 -0.44 7.60
CA LEU A 33 -2.43 0.63 8.48
C LEU A 33 -3.25 0.55 9.77
N PHE A 34 -2.57 0.46 10.90
CA PHE A 34 -3.17 0.34 12.22
C PHE A 34 -2.75 1.53 13.09
N SER A 35 -3.66 1.99 13.94
CA SER A 35 -3.37 2.92 15.02
C SER A 35 -4.30 2.63 16.19
N PHE A 36 -3.80 2.64 17.43
CA PHE A 36 -4.59 2.32 18.63
C PHE A 36 -5.47 1.06 18.45
N ASP A 37 -4.84 -0.03 18.01
CA ASP A 37 -5.46 -1.34 17.78
C ASP A 37 -6.61 -1.37 16.76
N THR A 38 -6.75 -0.34 15.92
CA THR A 38 -7.77 -0.23 14.86
C THR A 38 -7.11 -0.15 13.48
N ARG A 39 -7.59 -0.94 12.51
CA ARG A 39 -7.15 -0.89 11.10
C ARG A 39 -7.84 0.25 10.37
N PHE A 40 -7.12 1.34 10.13
CA PHE A 40 -7.60 2.51 9.40
C PHE A 40 -7.48 2.39 7.88
N LEU A 41 -6.55 1.58 7.36
CA LEU A 41 -6.52 1.22 5.93
C LEU A 41 -6.45 -0.29 5.78
N SER A 42 -7.42 -0.86 5.08
CA SER A 42 -7.50 -2.28 4.72
C SER A 42 -7.15 -2.53 3.26
N THR A 43 -7.15 -1.49 2.43
CA THR A 43 -6.71 -1.54 1.04
C THR A 43 -5.84 -0.33 0.72
N TRP A 44 -4.67 -0.56 0.14
CA TRP A 44 -3.75 0.45 -0.39
C TRP A 44 -2.90 -0.17 -1.50
N VAL A 45 -3.44 -0.15 -2.72
CA VAL A 45 -2.88 -0.84 -3.89
C VAL A 45 -2.49 0.16 -4.96
N LEU A 46 -1.24 0.11 -5.42
CA LEU A 46 -0.77 0.92 -6.55
C LEU A 46 -0.80 0.11 -7.85
N ALA A 47 -1.39 0.68 -8.89
CA ALA A 47 -1.37 0.15 -10.25
C ALA A 47 -1.00 1.23 -11.26
N ILE A 48 -0.26 0.83 -12.30
CA ILE A 48 0.08 1.65 -13.47
C ILE A 48 -0.52 0.98 -14.70
N ASP A 49 -1.31 1.72 -15.47
CA ASP A 49 -2.04 1.21 -16.65
C ASP A 49 -2.88 -0.03 -16.35
N GLY A 50 -3.47 -0.06 -15.15
CA GLY A 50 -4.27 -1.19 -14.66
C GLY A 50 -3.46 -2.43 -14.27
N GLN A 51 -2.13 -2.38 -14.36
CA GLN A 51 -1.25 -3.49 -14.00
C GLN A 51 -0.69 -3.34 -12.59
N ARG A 52 -0.62 -4.48 -11.89
CA ARG A 52 0.12 -4.57 -10.62
C ARG A 52 1.61 -4.51 -10.89
N LEU A 53 2.33 -3.96 -9.92
CA LEU A 53 3.77 -3.83 -9.99
C LEU A 53 4.46 -5.12 -9.51
N THR A 54 5.68 -5.34 -9.98
CA THR A 54 6.59 -6.36 -9.46
C THR A 54 7.68 -5.69 -8.63
N ALA A 55 7.97 -6.23 -7.45
CA ALA A 55 9.07 -5.76 -6.62
C ALA A 55 10.41 -6.29 -7.13
N LEU A 56 11.36 -5.38 -7.34
CA LEU A 56 12.77 -5.70 -7.60
C LEU A 56 13.56 -5.80 -6.31
N SER A 57 13.32 -4.85 -5.39
CA SER A 57 13.89 -4.84 -4.04
C SER A 57 13.04 -4.02 -3.09
N THR A 58 13.27 -4.21 -1.79
CA THR A 58 12.75 -3.37 -0.73
C THR A 58 13.91 -2.99 0.19
N ASP A 59 14.01 -1.71 0.51
CA ASP A 59 14.96 -1.20 1.49
C ASP A 59 14.20 -0.76 2.76
N ASP A 60 14.49 -1.40 3.88
CA ASP A 60 14.03 -1.06 5.22
C ASP A 60 15.00 -0.06 5.87
N LEU A 61 15.04 1.15 5.31
CA LEU A 61 16.03 2.18 5.66
C LEU A 61 15.99 2.58 7.14
N GLN A 62 14.80 2.63 7.75
CA GLN A 62 14.57 2.95 9.16
C GLN A 62 13.35 2.18 9.68
N TYR A 63 13.19 2.04 11.00
CA TYR A 63 12.03 1.35 11.59
C TYR A 63 10.67 2.01 11.24
N PHE A 64 10.68 3.27 10.82
CA PHE A 64 9.51 4.07 10.45
C PHE A 64 9.43 4.42 8.95
N GLU A 65 10.41 3.98 8.13
CA GLU A 65 10.48 4.29 6.69
C GLU A 65 10.86 3.05 5.88
N ALA A 66 10.12 2.79 4.80
CA ALA A 66 10.45 1.77 3.81
C ALA A 66 10.49 2.37 2.40
N ARG A 67 11.37 1.83 1.54
CA ARG A 67 11.37 2.12 0.11
C ARG A 67 11.19 0.85 -0.69
N PHE A 68 10.34 0.92 -1.71
CA PHE A 68 10.03 -0.19 -2.61
C PHE A 68 10.45 0.21 -4.02
N PHE A 69 11.28 -0.62 -4.66
CA PHE A 69 11.72 -0.43 -6.03
C PHE A 69 10.98 -1.40 -6.92
N LEU A 70 10.17 -0.86 -7.82
CA LEU A 70 9.13 -1.59 -8.52
C LEU A 70 9.18 -1.33 -10.04
N VAL A 71 8.62 -2.27 -10.80
CA VAL A 71 8.41 -2.14 -12.25
C VAL A 71 7.00 -2.62 -12.62
N PRO A 72 6.36 -2.07 -13.67
CA PRO A 72 5.11 -2.62 -14.20
C PRO A 72 5.27 -4.04 -14.76
N GLY A 73 4.18 -4.83 -14.71
CA GLY A 73 4.11 -6.16 -15.31
C GLY A 73 4.61 -7.30 -14.42
N THR A 74 4.47 -8.54 -14.88
CA THR A 74 4.94 -9.75 -14.17
C THR A 74 6.42 -9.96 -14.47
N GLY A 75 7.28 -10.03 -13.45
CA GLY A 75 8.75 -10.19 -13.56
C GLY A 75 9.29 -11.46 -14.24
N THR A 76 8.49 -12.12 -15.08
CA THR A 76 8.87 -13.28 -15.88
C THR A 76 9.29 -12.81 -17.27
N VAL A 77 10.59 -12.92 -17.56
CA VAL A 77 11.27 -12.63 -18.84
C VAL A 77 11.49 -11.14 -19.11
N TYR A 78 12.76 -10.74 -19.00
CA TYR A 78 13.33 -9.49 -19.52
C TYR A 78 12.35 -8.31 -19.47
N VAL A 79 12.10 -7.81 -18.26
CA VAL A 79 11.38 -6.54 -18.13
C VAL A 79 12.37 -5.47 -18.59
N ASP A 80 12.39 -5.16 -19.89
CA ASP A 80 12.89 -3.89 -20.40
C ASP A 80 11.91 -2.79 -19.93
N ALA A 81 11.84 -2.64 -18.61
CA ALA A 81 10.97 -1.72 -17.95
C ALA A 81 11.54 -0.34 -18.21
N GLN A 82 11.03 0.29 -19.27
CA GLN A 82 11.22 1.70 -19.53
C GLN A 82 10.65 2.57 -18.39
N LEU A 83 9.91 1.98 -17.45
CA LEU A 83 9.39 2.64 -16.26
C LEU A 83 9.97 2.04 -14.98
N SER A 84 10.52 2.87 -14.11
CA SER A 84 10.75 2.53 -12.71
C SER A 84 9.75 3.23 -11.81
N VAL A 85 9.24 2.52 -10.82
CA VAL A 85 8.34 3.06 -9.80
C VAL A 85 9.02 2.91 -8.44
N ILE A 86 9.12 4.01 -7.71
CA ILE A 86 9.69 4.02 -6.36
C ILE A 86 8.59 4.49 -5.42
N ARG A 87 8.24 3.66 -4.44
CA ARG A 87 7.40 4.07 -3.31
C ARG A 87 8.31 4.35 -2.13
N ARG A 88 8.22 5.55 -1.55
CA ARG A 88 8.80 5.86 -0.24
C ARG A 88 7.65 6.03 0.73
N ARG A 89 7.60 5.16 1.72
CA ARG A 89 6.57 5.13 2.74
C ARG A 89 7.14 5.52 4.08
N THR A 90 6.46 6.41 4.80
CA THR A 90 6.79 6.74 6.17
C THR A 90 5.57 6.62 7.07
N VAL A 91 5.78 6.13 8.29
CA VAL A 91 4.80 6.17 9.38
C VAL A 91 5.41 7.03 10.47
N ALA A 92 4.82 8.19 10.73
CA ALA A 92 5.26 9.10 11.78
C ALA A 92 4.02 9.72 12.47
N ALA A 93 3.84 11.04 12.37
CA ALA A 93 2.60 11.75 12.72
C ALA A 93 1.39 11.42 11.81
N GLY A 94 1.46 10.31 11.07
CA GLY A 94 0.51 9.88 10.05
C GLY A 94 1.12 8.81 9.15
N PHE A 95 0.39 8.44 8.10
CA PHE A 95 0.87 7.61 7.00
C PHE A 95 1.10 8.50 5.79
N ASP A 96 2.33 8.54 5.30
CA ASP A 96 2.71 9.29 4.11
C ASP A 96 3.33 8.33 3.08
N GLU A 97 2.93 8.51 1.82
CA GLU A 97 3.48 7.76 0.71
C GLU A 97 3.80 8.68 -0.47
N GLN A 98 5.07 8.73 -0.82
CA GLN A 98 5.56 9.38 -2.03
C GLN A 98 5.76 8.33 -3.13
N VAL A 99 5.07 8.50 -4.25
CA VAL A 99 5.22 7.68 -5.46
C VAL A 99 6.02 8.46 -6.50
N THR A 100 7.18 7.95 -6.88
CA THR A 100 8.01 8.49 -7.96
C THR A 100 7.96 7.54 -9.15
N ILE A 101 7.67 8.04 -10.34
CA ILE A 101 7.68 7.27 -11.59
C ILE A 101 8.73 7.89 -12.51
N ILE A 102 9.64 7.07 -13.01
CA ILE A 102 10.74 7.49 -13.88
C ILE A 102 10.57 6.79 -15.22
N ASN A 103 10.43 7.58 -16.29
CA ASN A 103 10.51 7.10 -17.67
C ASN A 103 11.96 7.15 -18.16
N HIS A 104 12.49 6.00 -18.53
CA HIS A 104 13.84 5.78 -19.06
C HIS A 104 13.88 5.72 -20.59
N SER A 105 12.73 5.81 -21.26
CA SER A 105 12.67 5.89 -22.72
C SER A 105 13.03 7.28 -23.23
N SER A 106 13.32 7.38 -24.53
CA SER A 106 13.55 8.66 -25.21
C SER A 106 12.26 9.40 -25.58
N GLU A 107 11.10 8.77 -25.41
CA GLU A 107 9.80 9.28 -25.86
C GLU A 107 8.88 9.61 -24.67
N PRO A 108 8.02 10.63 -24.76
CA PRO A 108 6.96 10.85 -23.79
C PRO A 108 6.03 9.64 -23.68
N VAL A 109 5.49 9.40 -22.48
CA VAL A 109 4.55 8.31 -22.20
C VAL A 109 3.33 8.86 -21.46
N ASP A 110 2.14 8.39 -21.86
CA ASP A 110 0.90 8.64 -21.15
C ASP A 110 0.64 7.49 -20.18
N LEU A 111 0.44 7.79 -18.89
CA LEU A 111 0.28 6.78 -17.84
C LEU A 111 -1.00 7.00 -17.04
N ALA A 112 -1.74 5.92 -16.81
CA ALA A 112 -2.82 5.89 -15.84
C ALA A 112 -2.30 5.39 -14.48
N VAL A 113 -2.12 6.31 -13.53
CA VAL A 113 -1.72 5.99 -12.16
C VAL A 113 -2.96 5.85 -11.28
N ARG A 114 -3.14 4.68 -10.67
CA ARG A 114 -4.28 4.41 -9.79
C ARG A 114 -3.80 3.93 -8.43
N VAL A 115 -4.31 4.56 -7.38
CA VAL A 115 -4.27 4.05 -6.02
C VAL A 115 -5.67 3.62 -5.63
N GLU A 116 -5.83 2.34 -5.28
CA GLU A 116 -7.06 1.85 -4.66
C GLU A 116 -6.90 1.90 -3.16
N ALA A 117 -7.84 2.58 -2.50
CA ALA A 117 -7.83 2.81 -1.07
C ALA A 117 -9.15 2.35 -0.44
N GLY A 118 -9.06 1.72 0.72
CA GLY A 118 -10.20 1.17 1.43
C GLY A 118 -9.93 1.08 2.92
N SER A 119 -11.00 1.10 3.71
CA SER A 119 -10.95 0.99 5.17
C SER A 119 -12.10 0.12 5.65
N ASP A 120 -11.87 -0.65 6.69
CA ASP A 120 -12.90 -1.40 7.40
C ASP A 120 -13.03 -1.03 8.87
N PHE A 121 -12.11 -0.22 9.40
CA PHE A 121 -12.04 0.16 10.82
C PHE A 121 -12.06 -1.05 11.77
N ALA A 122 -11.59 -2.21 11.30
CA ALA A 122 -11.58 -3.44 12.09
C ALA A 122 -10.57 -3.32 13.23
N ASP A 123 -11.00 -3.61 14.46
CA ASP A 123 -10.05 -3.70 15.58
C ASP A 123 -9.22 -5.00 15.49
N LEU A 124 -8.08 -5.05 16.20
CA LEU A 124 -7.18 -6.21 16.14
C LEU A 124 -7.85 -7.53 16.57
N PHE A 125 -8.87 -7.48 17.44
CA PHE A 125 -9.63 -8.67 17.81
C PHE A 125 -10.58 -9.09 16.69
N GLU A 126 -11.24 -8.14 16.03
CA GLU A 126 -12.07 -8.39 14.84
C GLU A 126 -11.26 -8.95 13.67
N VAL A 127 -10.03 -8.46 13.46
CA VAL A 127 -9.10 -9.01 12.46
C VAL A 127 -8.70 -10.44 12.82
N LYS A 128 -8.40 -10.70 14.09
CA LYS A 128 -7.96 -12.02 14.56
C LYS A 128 -9.08 -13.06 14.51
N ASP A 129 -10.30 -12.68 14.89
CA ASP A 129 -11.44 -13.58 15.07
C ASP A 129 -12.43 -13.52 13.88
N ALA A 130 -12.07 -12.82 12.79
CA ALA A 130 -12.89 -12.62 11.59
C ALA A 130 -14.32 -12.12 11.88
N LEU A 131 -14.44 -11.25 12.89
CA LEU A 131 -15.74 -10.73 13.32
C LEU A 131 -16.22 -9.65 12.37
N LYS A 132 -17.53 -9.64 12.10
CA LYS A 132 -18.13 -8.61 11.26
C LYS A 132 -18.26 -7.31 12.06
N LYS A 133 -17.64 -6.25 11.54
CA LYS A 133 -17.80 -4.88 12.04
C LYS A 133 -19.29 -4.49 12.02
N LYS A 134 -19.78 -3.89 13.12
CA LYS A 134 -21.14 -3.30 13.18
C LYS A 134 -21.12 -1.93 12.46
N GLY A 135 -22.17 -1.12 12.44
CA GLY A 135 -22.12 0.21 11.82
C GLY A 135 -22.18 0.25 10.28
N THR A 136 -21.96 1.41 9.69
CA THR A 136 -22.05 1.65 8.24
C THR A 136 -20.83 2.42 7.77
N GLN A 137 -20.15 1.89 6.75
CA GLN A 137 -19.00 2.54 6.15
C GLN A 137 -19.44 3.39 4.95
N THR A 138 -18.84 4.56 4.80
CA THR A 138 -19.06 5.43 3.63
C THR A 138 -17.73 5.87 3.04
N ALA A 139 -17.70 6.03 1.72
CA ALA A 139 -16.56 6.56 0.97
C ALA A 139 -17.05 7.72 0.10
N GLU A 140 -16.56 8.92 0.38
CA GLU A 140 -17.00 10.15 -0.29
C GLU A 140 -15.79 10.96 -0.74
N ILE A 141 -15.93 11.66 -1.87
CA ILE A 141 -14.90 12.58 -2.35
C ILE A 141 -15.32 14.00 -1.97
N GLU A 142 -14.53 14.64 -1.12
CA GLU A 142 -14.80 15.99 -0.62
C GLU A 142 -13.52 16.82 -0.69
N ASN A 143 -13.58 18.01 -1.31
CA ASN A 143 -12.47 18.97 -1.35
C ASN A 143 -11.13 18.37 -1.85
N GLY A 144 -11.18 17.44 -2.82
CA GLY A 144 -10.00 16.78 -3.36
C GLY A 144 -9.44 15.66 -2.47
N ALA A 145 -10.17 15.24 -1.43
CA ALA A 145 -9.82 14.13 -0.56
C ALA A 145 -10.82 12.99 -0.68
N LEU A 146 -10.34 11.75 -0.58
CA LEU A 146 -11.17 10.58 -0.31
C LEU A 146 -11.37 10.48 1.21
N VAL A 147 -12.61 10.60 1.66
CA VAL A 147 -12.98 10.49 3.07
C VAL A 147 -13.67 9.15 3.31
N LEU A 148 -13.04 8.33 4.15
CA LEU A 148 -13.58 7.04 4.60
C LEU A 148 -14.11 7.22 6.02
N ARG A 149 -15.37 6.86 6.26
CA ARG A 149 -16.04 7.01 7.57
C ARG A 149 -16.64 5.70 8.03
N TYR A 150 -16.82 5.59 9.34
CA TYR A 150 -17.43 4.48 10.05
C TYR A 150 -18.21 4.97 11.27
#